data_AF-A0A7H8NSR0-F1
#
_entry.id   AF-A0A7H8NSR0-F1
#
_cell.length_a   1.000
_cell.length_b   1.000
_cell.length_c   1.000
_cell.angle_alpha   90.00
_cell.angle_beta   90.00
_cell.angle_gamma   90.00
#
_symmetry.space_group_name_H-M   'P 1'
#
loop_
_entity.id
_entity.type
_entity.pdbx_description
1 polymer ?
#
loop_
_entity_poly.entity_id
_entity_poly.type
_entity_poly.pdbx_seq_one_letter_code
_entity_poly.pdbx_strand_id
1 'polypeptide(L)'
;MKTWIGGAVLLACTTMANAATPQQLQDLDATVERVRAQFDVPGIAVAVVKDGQVVLERGWGVRELGKPAPVEADTLFAIASNTKAFTATSLNLLAEDGKLKMDDKVIDHLPSFRMSDPFVTGQMTIRDLLSHRSGLSLGAGDLLFWPTTSYSNAEVVQRLGQVPLKGGFRERYAYDNILYAVAQQVIEHVSGMSYQQFLQTRIFDKVGMAGTRYNADHLKAGDNAAVGHAKYDFKDLRTVAPLTWSNNAGAGGIYSSAHDMARWMQVQLAEGKLADGTPLFTAKSQQQMWQMITPQTIPAPSVPELAPARANFAGYGEGWSLSDYRGQKLVWHTGGWPGMVSRLTLVPGEKLGVVVLTNQEVGAAFNAITLSVLDAYLGGEKHDWVDAYAKGVAKGQDKADEAWAKHQAARDKGSRPSLPLAGYAATYRDRWYGDMVIRAEGKDLRLRFARTAQLSGHLEHWQHDTFIVRWDDRSLNADAFVNFSLDPDGKVREVRMQPISDLTDFSFDFQDLLFTPVK
;
A
#
# COMPACT_ATOMS: atom_id res chain seq x y z
N MET A 1 -47.41 -61.58 0.60
CA MET A 1 -47.76 -60.31 -0.08
C MET A 1 -47.45 -59.15 0.85
N LYS A 2 -46.33 -58.46 0.65
CA LYS A 2 -46.03 -57.13 1.22
C LYS A 2 -45.22 -56.37 0.16
N THR A 3 -45.91 -55.51 -0.58
CA THR A 3 -45.32 -54.63 -1.59
C THR A 3 -44.80 -53.36 -0.91
N TRP A 4 -43.50 -53.12 -1.03
CA TRP A 4 -42.86 -51.86 -0.68
C TRP A 4 -42.90 -50.94 -1.91
N ILE A 5 -43.47 -49.75 -1.76
CA ILE A 5 -43.44 -48.68 -2.77
C ILE A 5 -42.21 -47.82 -2.45
N GLY A 6 -41.18 -47.93 -3.28
CA GLY A 6 -40.01 -47.05 -3.24
C GLY A 6 -40.33 -45.73 -3.93
N GLY A 7 -40.39 -44.64 -3.17
CA GLY A 7 -40.45 -43.28 -3.70
C GLY A 7 -39.08 -42.82 -4.16
N ALA A 8 -38.95 -42.52 -5.46
CA ALA A 8 -37.77 -41.88 -6.01
C ALA A 8 -37.77 -40.39 -5.65
N VAL A 9 -36.79 -39.96 -4.85
CA VAL A 9 -36.49 -38.54 -4.61
C VAL A 9 -35.70 -38.03 -5.82
N LEU A 10 -36.36 -37.25 -6.67
CA LEU A 10 -35.70 -36.45 -7.71
C LEU A 10 -34.90 -35.33 -7.03
N LEU A 11 -33.59 -35.51 -6.92
CA LEU A 11 -32.68 -34.39 -6.67
C LEU A 11 -32.68 -33.48 -7.91
N ALA A 12 -33.34 -32.34 -7.80
CA ALA A 12 -33.17 -31.25 -8.76
C ALA A 12 -31.76 -30.68 -8.59
N CYS A 13 -30.85 -31.03 -9.50
CA CYS A 13 -29.62 -30.27 -9.69
C CYS A 13 -29.99 -28.91 -10.26
N THR A 14 -30.17 -27.91 -9.40
CA THR A 14 -30.14 -26.51 -9.81
C THR A 14 -28.71 -26.19 -10.23
N THR A 15 -28.44 -26.23 -11.52
CA THR A 15 -27.31 -25.54 -12.11
C THR A 15 -27.44 -24.07 -11.72
N MET A 16 -26.54 -23.54 -10.89
CA MET A 16 -26.41 -22.09 -10.73
C MET A 16 -26.10 -21.53 -12.12
N ALA A 17 -27.09 -20.90 -12.74
CA ALA A 17 -26.87 -20.17 -13.96
C ALA A 17 -25.82 -19.10 -13.63
N ASN A 18 -24.68 -19.11 -14.32
CA ASN A 18 -23.79 -17.96 -14.36
C ASN A 18 -24.68 -16.75 -14.68
N ALA A 19 -24.85 -15.83 -13.72
CA ALA A 19 -25.55 -14.59 -13.99
C ALA A 19 -24.88 -13.94 -15.20
N ALA A 20 -25.67 -13.66 -16.25
CA ALA A 20 -25.13 -13.03 -17.45
C ALA A 20 -24.44 -11.71 -17.06
N THR A 21 -23.26 -11.45 -17.61
CA THR A 21 -22.55 -10.19 -17.40
C THR A 21 -23.51 -9.03 -17.64
N PRO A 22 -23.63 -8.07 -16.70
CA PRO A 22 -24.50 -6.91 -16.89
C PRO A 22 -24.22 -6.24 -18.23
N GLN A 23 -25.26 -5.73 -18.90
CA GLN A 23 -25.11 -5.07 -20.21
C GLN A 23 -24.06 -3.95 -20.17
N GLN A 24 -23.99 -3.24 -19.05
CA GLN A 24 -23.01 -2.19 -18.76
C GLN A 24 -21.56 -2.71 -18.83
N LEU A 25 -21.32 -3.97 -18.48
CA LEU A 25 -19.99 -4.57 -18.35
C LEU A 25 -19.61 -5.51 -19.52
N GLN A 26 -20.36 -5.50 -20.62
CA GLN A 26 -20.09 -6.38 -21.77
C GLN A 26 -18.68 -6.20 -22.36
N ASP A 27 -18.13 -4.98 -22.32
CA ASP A 27 -16.79 -4.66 -22.83
C ASP A 27 -15.66 -4.94 -21.80
N LEU A 28 -16.00 -5.40 -20.59
CA LEU A 28 -15.01 -5.52 -19.50
C LEU A 28 -13.94 -6.56 -19.80
N ASP A 29 -14.30 -7.71 -20.39
CA ASP A 29 -13.33 -8.76 -20.74
C ASP A 29 -12.25 -8.23 -21.68
N ALA A 30 -12.67 -7.59 -22.77
CA ALA A 30 -11.76 -7.00 -23.73
C ALA A 30 -10.89 -5.90 -23.09
N THR A 31 -11.47 -5.12 -22.16
CA THR A 31 -10.74 -4.08 -21.44
C THR A 31 -9.68 -4.67 -20.52
N VAL A 32 -10.01 -5.70 -19.73
CA VAL A 32 -9.07 -6.35 -18.80
C VAL A 32 -7.92 -7.02 -19.56
N GLU A 33 -8.20 -7.72 -20.67
CA GLU A 33 -7.13 -8.32 -21.49
C GLU A 33 -6.25 -7.25 -22.15
N ARG A 34 -6.83 -6.13 -22.60
CA ARG A 34 -6.03 -4.99 -23.11
C ARG A 34 -5.15 -4.40 -22.02
N VAL A 35 -5.65 -4.28 -20.79
CA VAL A 35 -4.87 -3.83 -19.63
C VAL A 35 -3.72 -4.80 -19.32
N ARG A 36 -3.98 -6.11 -19.31
CA ARG A 36 -2.94 -7.12 -19.08
C ARG A 36 -1.83 -7.04 -20.13
N ALA A 37 -2.20 -6.94 -21.40
CA ALA A 37 -1.25 -6.82 -22.50
C ALA A 37 -0.47 -5.49 -22.48
N GLN A 38 -1.14 -4.37 -22.19
CA GLN A 38 -0.53 -3.04 -22.22
C GLN A 38 0.46 -2.79 -21.07
N PHE A 39 0.20 -3.38 -19.90
CA PHE A 39 0.98 -3.10 -18.69
C PHE A 39 1.74 -4.33 -18.15
N ASP A 40 1.84 -5.40 -18.94
CA ASP A 40 2.51 -6.66 -18.58
C ASP A 40 1.97 -7.28 -17.27
N VAL A 41 0.65 -7.25 -17.04
CA VAL A 41 0.06 -7.76 -15.79
C VAL A 41 -0.29 -9.25 -15.93
N PRO A 42 0.38 -10.17 -15.20
CA PRO A 42 0.15 -11.60 -15.37
C PRO A 42 -1.26 -12.04 -15.00
N GLY A 43 -1.82 -11.48 -13.93
CA GLY A 43 -3.10 -11.87 -13.37
C GLY A 43 -3.84 -10.71 -12.69
N ILE A 44 -5.16 -10.68 -12.87
CA ILE A 44 -6.06 -9.65 -12.34
C ILE A 44 -7.32 -10.32 -11.79
N ALA A 45 -7.79 -9.90 -10.62
CA ALA A 45 -9.12 -10.24 -10.11
C ALA A 45 -9.97 -8.98 -9.95
N VAL A 46 -11.24 -9.03 -10.36
CA VAL A 46 -12.19 -7.92 -10.25
C VAL A 46 -13.48 -8.41 -9.62
N ALA A 47 -14.03 -7.62 -8.69
CA ALA A 47 -15.42 -7.74 -8.30
C ALA A 47 -16.15 -6.39 -8.38
N VAL A 48 -17.43 -6.45 -8.76
CA VAL A 48 -18.33 -5.31 -8.85
C VAL A 48 -19.59 -5.61 -8.04
N VAL A 49 -19.94 -4.71 -7.13
CA VAL A 49 -21.17 -4.74 -6.35
C VAL A 49 -22.07 -3.60 -6.81
N LYS A 50 -23.34 -3.89 -7.09
CA LYS A 50 -24.35 -2.89 -7.43
C LYS A 50 -25.64 -3.19 -6.69
N ASP A 51 -26.21 -2.17 -6.05
CA ASP A 51 -27.48 -2.27 -5.32
C ASP A 51 -27.51 -3.43 -4.29
N GLY A 52 -26.38 -3.62 -3.61
CA GLY A 52 -26.20 -4.67 -2.60
C GLY A 52 -25.97 -6.08 -3.16
N GLN A 53 -25.88 -6.26 -4.48
CA GLN A 53 -25.64 -7.55 -5.13
C GLN A 53 -24.25 -7.59 -5.77
N VAL A 54 -23.57 -8.74 -5.70
CA VAL A 54 -22.37 -8.99 -6.51
C VAL A 54 -22.83 -9.25 -7.94
N VAL A 55 -22.52 -8.34 -8.86
CA VAL A 55 -22.93 -8.42 -10.26
C VAL A 55 -21.81 -8.95 -11.17
N LEU A 56 -20.57 -8.98 -10.66
CA LEU A 56 -19.42 -9.61 -11.28
C LEU A 56 -18.39 -9.95 -10.21
N GLU A 57 -17.82 -11.15 -10.26
CA GLU A 57 -16.60 -11.52 -9.54
C GLU A 57 -15.85 -12.60 -10.34
N ARG A 58 -14.63 -12.32 -10.81
CA ARG A 58 -13.79 -13.30 -11.51
C ARG A 58 -12.34 -12.86 -11.64
N GLY A 59 -11.50 -13.78 -12.09
CA GLY A 59 -10.10 -13.55 -12.42
C GLY A 59 -9.81 -13.69 -13.90
N TRP A 60 -8.70 -13.07 -14.32
CA TRP A 60 -8.09 -13.15 -15.63
C TRP A 60 -6.61 -13.46 -15.48
N GLY A 61 -6.07 -14.26 -16.39
CA GLY A 61 -4.65 -14.58 -16.41
C GLY A 61 -4.22 -15.60 -15.37
N VAL A 62 -2.97 -15.48 -14.93
CA VAL A 62 -2.30 -16.50 -14.11
C VAL A 62 -1.78 -15.95 -12.80
N ARG A 63 -1.78 -16.79 -11.77
CA ARG A 63 -1.28 -16.47 -10.42
C ARG A 63 0.22 -16.21 -10.41
N GLU A 64 0.96 -16.88 -11.30
CA GLU A 64 2.40 -16.79 -11.45
C GLU A 64 2.77 -16.91 -12.92
N LEU A 65 3.59 -15.99 -13.41
CA LEU A 65 4.05 -15.97 -14.80
C LEU A 65 4.80 -17.26 -15.13
N GLY A 66 4.46 -17.88 -16.26
CA GLY A 66 5.05 -19.15 -16.69
C GLY A 66 4.43 -20.40 -16.05
N LYS A 67 3.47 -20.26 -15.13
CA LYS A 67 2.69 -21.38 -14.57
C LYS A 67 1.24 -21.35 -15.08
N PRO A 68 0.57 -22.52 -15.22
CA PRO A 68 -0.76 -22.59 -15.83
C PRO A 68 -1.91 -22.23 -14.88
N ALA A 69 -1.64 -22.02 -13.59
CA ALA A 69 -2.71 -21.88 -12.62
C ALA A 69 -3.42 -20.51 -12.76
N PRO A 70 -4.74 -20.49 -13.00
CA PRO A 70 -5.47 -19.28 -13.30
C PRO A 70 -5.67 -18.42 -12.04
N VAL A 71 -5.86 -17.12 -12.24
CA VAL A 71 -6.48 -16.27 -11.22
C VAL A 71 -7.98 -16.54 -11.22
N GLU A 72 -8.54 -16.73 -10.02
CA GLU A 72 -9.94 -16.98 -9.76
C GLU A 72 -10.51 -15.90 -8.81
N ALA A 73 -11.82 -15.87 -8.62
CA ALA A 73 -12.47 -14.87 -7.75
C ALA A 73 -11.99 -14.94 -6.29
N ASP A 74 -11.61 -16.14 -5.83
CA ASP A 74 -11.12 -16.43 -4.48
C ASP A 74 -9.58 -16.41 -4.38
N THR A 75 -8.86 -16.08 -5.45
CA THR A 75 -7.41 -15.95 -5.41
C THR A 75 -7.01 -14.80 -4.47
N LEU A 76 -6.09 -15.09 -3.55
CA LEU A 76 -5.60 -14.14 -2.55
C LEU A 76 -4.49 -13.27 -3.12
N PHE A 77 -4.62 -11.97 -2.91
CA PHE A 77 -3.63 -10.93 -3.20
C PHE A 77 -3.37 -10.14 -1.93
N ALA A 78 -2.16 -9.60 -1.79
CA ALA A 78 -1.92 -8.55 -0.80
C ALA A 78 -2.76 -7.32 -1.18
N ILE A 79 -3.72 -6.94 -0.33
CA ILE A 79 -4.52 -5.73 -0.55
C ILE A 79 -3.83 -4.47 -0.03
N ALA A 80 -2.66 -4.65 0.62
CA ALA A 80 -1.80 -3.60 1.13
C ALA A 80 -2.61 -2.51 1.85
N SER A 81 -2.42 -1.24 1.50
CA SER A 81 -3.04 -0.11 2.18
C SER A 81 -4.57 -0.07 2.19
N ASN A 82 -5.28 -0.91 1.44
CA ASN A 82 -6.72 -1.13 1.69
C ASN A 82 -6.97 -1.66 3.13
N THR A 83 -5.97 -2.27 3.76
CA THR A 83 -5.96 -2.67 5.18
C THR A 83 -6.28 -1.50 6.12
N LYS A 84 -5.90 -0.27 5.76
CA LYS A 84 -6.12 0.93 6.59
C LYS A 84 -7.60 1.16 6.90
N ALA A 85 -8.49 0.81 5.98
CA ALA A 85 -9.93 0.85 6.20
C ALA A 85 -10.40 -0.14 7.28
N PHE A 86 -9.77 -1.31 7.38
CA PHE A 86 -10.04 -2.30 8.42
C PHE A 86 -9.50 -1.86 9.78
N THR A 87 -8.33 -1.22 9.83
CA THR A 87 -7.79 -0.60 11.04
C THR A 87 -8.68 0.54 11.53
N ALA A 88 -9.14 1.42 10.63
CA ALA A 88 -10.07 2.49 10.96
C ALA A 88 -11.40 1.93 11.51
N THR A 89 -11.93 0.88 10.86
CA THR A 89 -13.12 0.19 11.34
C THR A 89 -12.90 -0.39 12.73
N SER A 90 -11.74 -1.00 13.00
CA SER A 90 -11.41 -1.60 14.30
C SER A 90 -11.42 -0.58 15.44
N LEU A 91 -10.84 0.60 15.22
CA LEU A 91 -10.87 1.69 16.21
C LEU A 91 -12.29 2.25 16.41
N ASN A 92 -13.08 2.36 15.35
CA ASN A 92 -14.48 2.78 15.48
C ASN A 92 -15.34 1.75 16.22
N LEU A 93 -15.12 0.44 16.00
CA LEU A 93 -15.78 -0.62 16.79
C LEU A 93 -15.45 -0.50 18.28
N LEU A 94 -14.19 -0.22 18.62
CA LEU A 94 -13.79 0.03 20.01
C LEU A 94 -14.42 1.30 20.57
N ALA A 95 -14.63 2.33 19.74
CA ALA A 95 -15.34 3.53 20.14
C ALA A 95 -16.83 3.27 20.40
N GLU A 96 -17.49 2.46 19.56
CA GLU A 96 -18.88 2.01 19.77
C GLU A 96 -19.03 1.13 21.02
N ASP A 97 -18.03 0.29 21.31
CA ASP A 97 -17.94 -0.49 22.55
C ASP A 97 -17.72 0.40 23.80
N GLY A 98 -17.52 1.72 23.63
CA GLY A 98 -17.25 2.67 24.71
C GLY A 98 -15.86 2.54 25.33
N LYS A 99 -14.93 1.83 24.68
CA LYS A 99 -13.58 1.55 25.19
C LYS A 99 -12.59 2.68 24.93
N LEU A 100 -12.84 3.50 23.92
CA LEU A 100 -12.09 4.72 23.60
C LEU A 100 -13.00 5.76 22.96
N LYS A 101 -12.50 6.97 22.76
CA LYS A 101 -13.08 7.95 21.84
C LYS A 101 -12.06 8.27 20.75
N MET A 102 -12.53 8.51 19.54
CA MET A 102 -11.66 8.86 18.41
C MET A 102 -10.88 10.17 18.63
N ASP A 103 -11.34 11.04 19.53
CA ASP A 103 -10.67 12.29 19.87
C ASP A 103 -9.85 12.21 21.17
N ASP A 104 -9.77 11.03 21.80
CA ASP A 104 -8.84 10.79 22.91
C ASP A 104 -7.39 10.97 22.44
N LYS A 105 -6.50 11.40 23.35
CA LYS A 105 -5.07 11.48 23.03
C LYS A 105 -4.47 10.09 22.94
N VAL A 106 -3.60 9.88 21.98
CA VAL A 106 -2.89 8.60 21.81
C VAL A 106 -2.12 8.27 23.09
N ILE A 107 -1.48 9.26 23.72
CA ILE A 107 -0.69 9.08 24.93
C ILE A 107 -1.51 8.62 26.15
N ASP A 108 -2.83 8.88 26.17
CA ASP A 108 -3.71 8.42 27.25
C ASP A 108 -3.95 6.91 27.19
N HIS A 109 -3.88 6.33 25.98
CA HIS A 109 -4.00 4.89 25.73
C HIS A 109 -2.64 4.19 25.64
N LEU A 110 -1.60 4.89 25.18
CA LEU A 110 -0.23 4.39 25.04
C LEU A 110 0.76 5.38 25.69
N PRO A 111 1.01 5.31 27.01
CA PRO A 111 1.86 6.30 27.72
C PRO A 111 3.30 6.40 27.22
N SER A 112 3.80 5.39 26.49
CA SER A 112 5.13 5.38 25.86
C SER A 112 5.17 6.07 24.49
N PHE A 113 4.02 6.37 23.88
CA PHE A 113 3.93 7.00 22.56
C PHE A 113 4.62 8.36 22.55
N ARG A 114 5.50 8.59 21.58
CA ARG A 114 6.19 9.86 21.37
C ARG A 114 6.25 10.19 19.89
N MET A 115 6.09 11.47 19.58
CA MET A 115 6.55 12.12 18.34
C MET A 115 7.81 12.93 18.66
N SER A 116 8.57 13.34 17.64
CA SER A 116 9.78 14.16 17.84
C SER A 116 9.51 15.55 18.43
N ASP A 117 8.26 16.01 18.36
CA ASP A 117 7.79 17.21 19.04
C ASP A 117 6.89 16.85 20.26
N PRO A 118 7.20 17.33 21.48
CA PRO A 118 6.37 17.11 22.67
C PRO A 118 4.94 17.65 22.58
N PHE A 119 4.71 18.75 21.87
CA PHE A 119 3.36 19.28 21.64
C PHE A 119 2.55 18.30 20.82
N VAL A 120 3.11 17.79 19.72
CA VAL A 120 2.44 16.80 18.87
C VAL A 120 2.17 15.51 19.66
N THR A 121 3.14 15.07 20.46
CA THR A 121 2.96 13.92 21.38
C THR A 121 1.73 14.08 22.27
N GLY A 122 1.57 15.22 22.94
CA GLY A 122 0.46 15.46 23.87
C GLY A 122 -0.87 15.79 23.18
N GLN A 123 -0.87 16.11 21.88
CA GLN A 123 -2.06 16.56 21.17
C GLN A 123 -2.59 15.59 20.11
N MET A 124 -1.78 14.64 19.65
CA MET A 124 -2.19 13.63 18.69
C MET A 124 -3.34 12.80 19.22
N THR A 125 -4.44 12.75 18.46
CA THR A 125 -5.61 11.95 18.78
C THR A 125 -5.62 10.63 18.02
N ILE A 126 -6.46 9.68 18.45
CA ILE A 126 -6.69 8.43 17.71
C ILE A 126 -7.07 8.69 16.25
N ARG A 127 -7.92 9.70 15.99
CA ARG A 127 -8.31 10.14 14.65
C ARG A 127 -7.13 10.67 13.81
N ASP A 128 -6.14 11.32 14.43
CA ASP A 128 -4.97 11.83 13.72
C ASP A 128 -4.11 10.69 13.14
N LEU A 129 -4.06 9.53 13.79
CA LEU A 129 -3.35 8.34 13.30
C LEU A 129 -3.90 7.84 11.96
N LEU A 130 -5.17 8.13 11.67
CA LEU A 130 -5.89 7.59 10.52
C LEU A 130 -6.07 8.60 9.38
N SER A 131 -5.59 9.85 9.55
CA SER A 131 -5.91 10.97 8.66
C SER A 131 -4.72 11.67 8.00
N HIS A 132 -3.49 11.16 8.15
CA HIS A 132 -2.32 11.62 7.39
C HIS A 132 -2.03 13.12 7.52
N ARG A 133 -2.07 13.63 8.77
CA ARG A 133 -1.91 15.05 9.09
C ARG A 133 -0.98 15.29 10.27
N SER A 134 0.04 14.45 10.41
CA SER A 134 0.90 14.33 11.59
C SER A 134 2.00 15.40 11.68
N GLY A 135 2.37 16.01 10.54
CA GLY A 135 3.55 16.86 10.40
C GLY A 135 4.79 16.11 9.88
N LEU A 136 4.72 14.79 9.73
CA LEU A 136 5.72 14.00 9.02
C LEU A 136 5.75 14.35 7.51
N SER A 137 6.88 14.05 6.86
CA SER A 137 6.96 14.03 5.40
C SER A 137 6.33 12.76 4.84
N LEU A 138 5.94 12.78 3.56
CA LEU A 138 5.48 11.60 2.82
C LEU A 138 6.44 10.41 3.03
N GLY A 139 5.91 9.31 3.59
CA GLY A 139 6.65 8.07 3.81
C GLY A 139 7.65 8.10 4.97
N ALA A 140 7.68 9.14 5.79
CA ALA A 140 8.70 9.27 6.82
C ALA A 140 8.64 8.15 7.86
N GLY A 141 9.76 7.47 8.05
CA GLY A 141 9.90 6.33 8.95
C GLY A 141 9.57 4.98 8.30
N ASP A 142 9.25 4.94 7.01
CA ASP A 142 8.88 3.69 6.32
C ASP A 142 10.03 2.66 6.36
N LEU A 143 11.29 3.09 6.29
CA LEU A 143 12.46 2.21 6.44
C LEU A 143 12.53 1.44 7.78
N LEU A 144 11.71 1.78 8.79
CA LEU A 144 11.60 0.99 10.03
C LEU A 144 10.86 -0.34 9.84
N PHE A 145 10.06 -0.48 8.79
CA PHE A 145 9.29 -1.71 8.50
C PHE A 145 9.32 -2.13 7.03
N TRP A 146 9.79 -1.27 6.11
CA TRP A 146 9.83 -1.50 4.68
C TRP A 146 11.23 -1.26 4.08
N PRO A 147 11.83 -2.23 3.37
CA PRO A 147 11.48 -3.65 3.29
C PRO A 147 11.48 -4.33 4.68
N THR A 148 11.08 -5.61 4.77
CA THR A 148 10.98 -6.33 6.05
C THR A 148 12.21 -6.11 6.93
N THR A 149 11.98 -5.62 8.14
CA THR A 149 13.02 -5.37 9.12
C THR A 149 12.95 -6.35 10.28
N SER A 150 14.03 -6.42 11.06
CA SER A 150 14.04 -7.16 12.33
C SER A 150 13.49 -6.35 13.51
N TYR A 151 12.88 -5.18 13.28
CA TYR A 151 12.24 -4.40 14.35
C TYR A 151 10.88 -4.99 14.70
N SER A 152 10.58 -5.07 15.99
CA SER A 152 9.21 -5.29 16.48
C SER A 152 8.35 -4.05 16.29
N ASN A 153 7.02 -4.22 16.27
CA ASN A 153 6.09 -3.09 16.24
C ASN A 153 6.32 -2.10 17.41
N ALA A 154 6.67 -2.60 18.61
CA ALA A 154 7.05 -1.78 19.77
C ALA A 154 8.28 -0.91 19.49
N GLU A 155 9.32 -1.46 18.86
CA GLU A 155 10.51 -0.70 18.49
C GLU A 155 10.21 0.35 17.40
N VAL A 156 9.34 0.03 16.43
CA VAL A 156 8.90 1.01 15.40
C VAL A 156 8.22 2.21 16.07
N VAL A 157 7.26 1.98 16.96
CA VAL A 157 6.54 3.06 17.67
C VAL A 157 7.47 3.83 18.61
N GLN A 158 8.42 3.18 19.26
CA GLN A 158 9.43 3.88 20.07
C GLN A 158 10.32 4.79 19.22
N ARG A 159 10.74 4.31 18.04
CA ARG A 159 11.64 5.03 17.12
C ARG A 159 10.95 6.17 16.38
N LEU A 160 9.63 6.09 16.19
CA LEU A 160 8.81 7.19 15.66
C LEU A 160 9.06 8.52 16.39
N GLY A 161 9.31 8.48 17.71
CA GLY A 161 9.67 9.66 18.50
C GLY A 161 10.96 10.37 18.07
N GLN A 162 11.73 9.78 17.17
CA GLN A 162 12.97 10.35 16.62
C GLN A 162 12.85 10.70 15.13
N VAL A 163 11.74 10.37 14.47
CA VAL A 163 11.52 10.72 13.05
C VAL A 163 11.21 12.22 12.97
N PRO A 164 11.92 13.00 12.14
CA PRO A 164 11.73 14.45 12.06
C PRO A 164 10.35 14.81 11.51
N LEU A 165 9.72 15.83 12.10
CA LEU A 165 8.58 16.52 11.48
C LEU A 165 9.12 17.57 10.49
N LYS A 166 8.65 17.53 9.25
CA LYS A 166 8.98 18.53 8.19
C LYS A 166 7.80 19.46 7.88
N GLY A 167 6.66 19.27 8.55
CA GLY A 167 5.49 20.12 8.46
C GLY A 167 4.87 20.38 9.83
N GLY A 168 3.96 21.35 9.89
CA GLY A 168 3.15 21.60 11.06
C GLY A 168 2.13 20.49 11.30
N PHE A 169 1.86 20.24 12.58
CA PHE A 169 0.84 19.28 12.99
C PHE A 169 -0.54 19.75 12.54
N ARG A 170 -1.27 18.88 11.83
CA ARG A 170 -2.57 19.14 11.17
C ARG A 170 -2.54 20.22 10.08
N GLU A 171 -1.36 20.65 9.64
CA GLU A 171 -1.21 21.71 8.63
C GLU A 171 -1.64 21.22 7.23
N ARG A 172 -1.21 20.02 6.84
CA ARG A 172 -1.37 19.50 5.48
C ARG A 172 -1.43 17.97 5.47
N TYR A 173 -1.86 17.44 4.34
CA TYR A 173 -1.78 16.01 4.04
C TYR A 173 -0.33 15.58 3.77
N ALA A 174 0.11 14.53 4.46
CA ALA A 174 1.30 13.76 4.14
C ALA A 174 1.04 12.30 4.51
N TYR A 175 1.16 11.40 3.53
CA TYR A 175 0.82 9.99 3.75
C TYR A 175 1.89 9.30 4.60
N ASP A 176 1.48 8.75 5.72
CA ASP A 176 2.36 8.09 6.70
C ASP A 176 1.85 6.69 7.02
N ASN A 177 2.61 5.66 6.65
CA ASN A 177 2.28 4.29 7.01
C ASN A 177 2.58 4.01 8.49
N ILE A 178 3.63 4.63 9.05
CA ILE A 178 4.12 4.34 10.41
C ILE A 178 3.08 4.60 11.51
N LEU A 179 2.13 5.53 11.30
CA LEU A 179 1.09 5.82 12.29
C LEU A 179 0.05 4.71 12.41
N TYR A 180 -0.07 3.84 11.40
CA TYR A 180 -0.90 2.64 11.50
C TYR A 180 -0.25 1.56 12.38
N ALA A 181 1.07 1.61 12.60
CA ALA A 181 1.74 0.78 13.60
C ALA A 181 1.31 1.18 15.02
N VAL A 182 1.13 2.48 15.25
CA VAL A 182 0.59 3.03 16.50
C VAL A 182 -0.88 2.68 16.64
N ALA A 183 -1.69 2.84 15.59
CA ALA A 183 -3.10 2.47 15.59
C ALA A 183 -3.30 0.98 15.91
N GLN A 184 -2.44 0.11 15.37
CA GLN A 184 -2.39 -1.31 15.71
C GLN A 184 -2.16 -1.51 17.22
N GLN A 185 -1.17 -0.85 17.83
CA GLN A 185 -0.94 -0.96 19.28
C GLN A 185 -2.11 -0.48 20.11
N VAL A 186 -2.79 0.59 19.69
CA VAL A 186 -3.99 1.09 20.39
C VAL A 186 -5.08 0.01 20.36
N ILE A 187 -5.32 -0.61 19.20
CA ILE A 187 -6.31 -1.70 19.08
C ILE A 187 -5.94 -2.85 20.02
N GLU A 188 -4.68 -3.28 20.01
CA GLU A 188 -4.22 -4.40 20.83
C GLU A 188 -4.34 -4.09 22.33
N HIS A 189 -3.91 -2.89 22.74
CA HIS A 189 -3.96 -2.45 24.13
C HIS A 189 -5.40 -2.33 24.65
N VAL A 190 -6.27 -1.64 23.91
CA VAL A 190 -7.64 -1.34 24.35
C VAL A 190 -8.55 -2.58 24.25
N SER A 191 -8.32 -3.44 23.26
CA SER A 191 -9.13 -4.65 23.09
C SER A 191 -8.69 -5.81 23.98
N GLY A 192 -7.39 -5.91 24.30
CA GLY A 192 -6.77 -7.08 24.92
C GLY A 192 -6.56 -8.26 23.95
N MET A 193 -6.80 -8.07 22.65
CA MET A 193 -6.62 -9.07 21.60
C MET A 193 -5.41 -8.72 20.75
N SER A 194 -4.73 -9.71 20.16
CA SER A 194 -3.78 -9.39 19.08
C SER A 194 -4.53 -8.77 17.89
N TYR A 195 -3.86 -7.96 17.08
CA TYR A 195 -4.52 -7.33 15.94
C TYR A 195 -5.07 -8.36 14.94
N GLN A 196 -4.35 -9.48 14.76
CA GLN A 196 -4.81 -10.65 14.01
C GLN A 196 -6.12 -11.21 14.56
N GLN A 197 -6.19 -11.48 15.86
CA GLN A 197 -7.38 -12.04 16.49
C GLN A 197 -8.56 -11.06 16.42
N PHE A 198 -8.30 -9.77 16.59
CA PHE A 198 -9.31 -8.73 16.47
C PHE A 198 -9.90 -8.73 15.06
N LEU A 199 -9.06 -8.65 14.02
CA LEU A 199 -9.50 -8.67 12.62
C LEU A 199 -10.31 -9.93 12.30
N GLN A 200 -9.82 -11.10 12.69
CA GLN A 200 -10.50 -12.37 12.44
C GLN A 200 -11.89 -12.39 13.08
N THR A 201 -11.99 -12.14 14.39
CA THR A 201 -13.20 -12.37 15.16
C THR A 201 -14.21 -11.22 15.07
N ARG A 202 -13.74 -9.98 14.98
CA ARG A 202 -14.58 -8.77 14.99
C ARG A 202 -14.97 -8.32 13.60
N ILE A 203 -14.22 -8.71 12.55
CA ILE A 203 -14.50 -8.28 11.19
C ILE A 203 -14.65 -9.47 10.24
N PHE A 204 -13.61 -10.27 10.00
CA PHE A 204 -13.64 -11.27 8.93
C PHE A 204 -14.74 -12.31 9.13
N ASP A 205 -14.85 -12.89 10.33
CA ASP A 205 -15.88 -13.88 10.67
C ASP A 205 -17.29 -13.28 10.61
N LYS A 206 -17.44 -11.99 10.98
CA LYS A 206 -18.72 -11.28 10.99
C LYS A 206 -19.20 -10.94 9.58
N VAL A 207 -18.28 -10.53 8.71
CA VAL A 207 -18.55 -10.19 7.31
C VAL A 207 -18.65 -11.46 6.44
N GLY A 208 -18.08 -12.58 6.90
CA GLY A 208 -18.00 -13.83 6.13
C GLY A 208 -16.81 -13.86 5.16
N MET A 209 -15.72 -13.19 5.47
CA MET A 209 -14.49 -13.12 4.68
C MET A 209 -13.54 -14.29 5.01
N ALA A 210 -13.99 -15.52 4.78
CA ALA A 210 -13.31 -16.74 5.24
C ALA A 210 -11.97 -17.02 4.53
N GLY A 211 -11.75 -16.48 3.33
CA GLY A 211 -10.51 -16.62 2.58
C GLY A 211 -9.41 -15.65 3.05
N THR A 212 -9.80 -14.55 3.66
CA THR A 212 -8.91 -13.45 4.05
C THR A 212 -7.91 -13.88 5.12
N ARG A 213 -6.69 -13.34 5.06
CA ARG A 213 -5.56 -13.64 5.95
C ARG A 213 -4.91 -12.36 6.45
N TYR A 214 -4.32 -12.43 7.65
CA TYR A 214 -3.71 -11.30 8.33
C TYR A 214 -2.42 -10.77 7.68
N ASN A 215 -1.60 -11.66 7.11
CA ASN A 215 -0.29 -11.35 6.52
C ASN A 215 0.24 -12.54 5.69
N ALA A 216 1.33 -12.33 4.97
CA ALA A 216 1.93 -13.36 4.09
C ALA A 216 2.40 -14.59 4.87
N ASP A 217 2.94 -14.42 6.08
CA ASP A 217 3.35 -15.50 6.99
C ASP A 217 2.17 -16.29 7.60
N HIS A 218 0.93 -15.86 7.33
CA HIS A 218 -0.31 -16.55 7.70
C HIS A 218 -1.00 -17.23 6.50
N LEU A 219 -0.42 -17.13 5.30
CA LEU A 219 -0.81 -17.96 4.16
C LEU A 219 -0.49 -19.42 4.49
N LYS A 220 -1.45 -20.30 4.22
CA LYS A 220 -1.34 -21.74 4.51
C LYS A 220 -0.98 -22.50 3.23
N ALA A 221 -0.33 -23.65 3.38
CA ALA A 221 -0.19 -24.57 2.27
C ALA A 221 -1.58 -24.92 1.70
N GLY A 222 -1.77 -24.71 0.40
CA GLY A 222 -3.05 -24.89 -0.28
C GLY A 222 -3.91 -23.63 -0.42
N ASP A 223 -3.55 -22.50 0.22
CA ASP A 223 -4.23 -21.23 -0.06
C ASP A 223 -4.04 -20.85 -1.55
N ASN A 224 -5.11 -20.35 -2.17
CA ASN A 224 -5.12 -19.92 -3.57
C ASN A 224 -4.43 -18.55 -3.73
N ALA A 225 -3.15 -18.41 -3.39
CA ALA A 225 -2.46 -17.11 -3.41
C ALA A 225 -1.80 -16.80 -4.77
N ALA A 226 -1.92 -15.56 -5.22
CA ALA A 226 -1.11 -15.03 -6.33
C ALA A 226 0.35 -14.84 -5.89
N VAL A 227 1.27 -14.91 -6.84
CA VAL A 227 2.68 -14.54 -6.65
C VAL A 227 2.88 -13.15 -7.23
N GLY A 228 3.55 -12.27 -6.50
CA GLY A 228 3.79 -10.90 -6.96
C GLY A 228 4.86 -10.85 -8.06
N HIS A 229 4.76 -9.87 -8.97
CA HIS A 229 5.76 -9.64 -10.02
C HIS A 229 6.22 -8.19 -10.08
N ALA A 230 7.53 -7.97 -10.13
CA ALA A 230 8.15 -6.66 -10.26
C ALA A 230 9.04 -6.62 -11.50
N LYS A 231 9.18 -5.43 -12.11
CA LYS A 231 10.17 -5.21 -13.17
C LYS A 231 11.52 -4.95 -12.51
N TYR A 232 12.38 -5.97 -12.47
CA TYR A 232 13.75 -5.84 -11.99
C TYR A 232 14.51 -4.81 -12.83
N ASP A 233 15.13 -3.83 -12.18
CA ASP A 233 15.76 -2.67 -12.84
C ASP A 233 14.82 -1.88 -13.76
N PHE A 234 13.52 -1.87 -13.44
CA PHE A 234 12.44 -1.34 -14.27
C PHE A 234 12.32 -1.98 -15.67
N LYS A 235 12.92 -3.16 -15.90
CA LYS A 235 12.96 -3.82 -17.21
C LYS A 235 12.26 -5.17 -17.23
N ASP A 236 12.86 -6.16 -16.57
CA ASP A 236 12.44 -7.56 -16.71
C ASP A 236 11.41 -7.91 -15.65
N LEU A 237 10.20 -8.28 -16.08
CA LEU A 237 9.18 -8.76 -15.16
C LEU A 237 9.55 -10.15 -14.62
N ARG A 238 9.72 -10.27 -13.30
CA ARG A 238 9.94 -11.57 -12.64
C ARG A 238 9.19 -11.63 -11.31
N THR A 239 9.06 -12.83 -10.77
CA THR A 239 8.41 -13.06 -9.48
C THR A 239 9.22 -12.44 -8.34
N VAL A 240 8.54 -11.84 -7.37
CA VAL A 240 9.14 -11.39 -6.11
C VAL A 240 8.71 -12.29 -4.97
N ALA A 241 9.59 -12.47 -3.99
CA ALA A 241 9.29 -13.25 -2.81
C ALA A 241 8.19 -12.57 -1.97
N PRO A 242 7.27 -13.33 -1.35
CA PRO A 242 6.32 -12.77 -0.40
C PRO A 242 7.05 -12.02 0.72
N LEU A 243 6.60 -10.81 0.99
CA LEU A 243 7.09 -9.96 2.06
C LEU A 243 6.11 -10.04 3.24
N THR A 244 6.56 -9.79 4.48
CA THR A 244 5.68 -9.76 5.67
C THR A 244 5.87 -8.46 6.43
N TRP A 245 4.78 -7.75 6.74
CA TRP A 245 4.77 -6.55 7.60
C TRP A 245 4.41 -6.90 9.04
N SER A 246 5.23 -7.72 9.70
CA SER A 246 4.94 -8.19 11.06
C SER A 246 4.90 -7.05 12.09
N ASN A 247 5.59 -5.95 11.81
CA ASN A 247 5.73 -4.79 12.68
C ASN A 247 4.88 -3.57 12.27
N ASN A 248 4.14 -3.64 11.17
CA ASN A 248 3.19 -2.60 10.75
C ASN A 248 2.00 -3.19 9.96
N ALA A 249 1.43 -4.31 10.44
CA ALA A 249 0.36 -5.00 9.73
C ALA A 249 -0.90 -4.12 9.59
N GLY A 250 -1.17 -3.21 10.54
CA GLY A 250 -2.24 -2.21 10.44
C GLY A 250 -2.14 -1.31 9.20
N ALA A 251 -0.94 -1.10 8.65
CA ALA A 251 -0.78 -0.29 7.45
C ALA A 251 -1.11 -1.06 6.17
N GLY A 252 -0.90 -2.38 6.12
CA GLY A 252 -0.91 -3.10 4.85
C GLY A 252 -0.88 -4.63 4.87
N GLY A 253 -1.07 -5.27 6.02
CA GLY A 253 -0.84 -6.71 6.16
C GLY A 253 -1.84 -7.63 5.45
N ILE A 254 -3.06 -7.18 5.15
CA ILE A 254 -4.12 -8.13 4.77
C ILE A 254 -3.89 -8.74 3.38
N TYR A 255 -4.10 -10.05 3.28
CA TYR A 255 -4.31 -10.77 2.03
C TYR A 255 -5.79 -11.11 1.88
N SER A 256 -6.39 -10.77 0.76
CA SER A 256 -7.81 -11.02 0.49
C SER A 256 -8.04 -11.30 -0.99
N SER A 257 -9.26 -11.69 -1.34
CA SER A 257 -9.68 -12.02 -2.70
C SER A 257 -10.76 -11.05 -3.20
N ALA A 258 -11.02 -11.04 -4.51
CA ALA A 258 -12.11 -10.24 -5.06
C ALA A 258 -13.47 -10.66 -4.43
N HIS A 259 -13.64 -11.95 -4.18
CA HIS A 259 -14.81 -12.53 -3.53
C HIS A 259 -15.03 -12.01 -2.10
N ASP A 260 -14.00 -12.04 -1.25
CA ASP A 260 -14.12 -11.54 0.13
C ASP A 260 -14.24 -10.01 0.19
N MET A 261 -13.51 -9.31 -0.68
CA MET A 261 -13.61 -7.86 -0.78
C MET A 261 -14.99 -7.41 -1.31
N ALA A 262 -15.69 -8.22 -2.11
CA ALA A 262 -17.07 -7.94 -2.51
C ALA A 262 -18.03 -7.91 -1.31
N ARG A 263 -17.87 -8.84 -0.35
CA ARG A 263 -18.64 -8.81 0.92
C ARG A 263 -18.32 -7.58 1.74
N TRP A 264 -17.05 -7.21 1.82
CA TRP A 264 -16.64 -5.98 2.48
C TRP A 264 -17.28 -4.74 1.85
N MET A 265 -17.31 -4.66 0.53
CA MET A 265 -17.99 -3.56 -0.20
C MET A 265 -19.50 -3.54 0.08
N GLN A 266 -20.17 -4.69 0.14
CA GLN A 266 -21.59 -4.77 0.49
C GLN A 266 -21.87 -4.18 1.88
N VAL A 267 -21.06 -4.55 2.89
CA VAL A 267 -21.21 -4.03 4.26
C VAL A 267 -20.98 -2.52 4.31
N GLN A 268 -19.93 -2.02 3.66
CA GLN A 268 -19.62 -0.59 3.60
C GLN A 268 -20.72 0.22 2.89
N LEU A 269 -21.24 -0.27 1.76
CA LEU A 269 -22.34 0.39 1.05
C LEU A 269 -23.69 0.29 1.79
N ALA A 270 -23.83 -0.69 2.69
CA ALA A 270 -24.99 -0.87 3.55
C ALA A 270 -24.83 -0.20 4.92
N GLU A 271 -23.89 0.75 5.06
CA GLU A 271 -23.64 1.52 6.28
C GLU A 271 -23.39 0.64 7.52
N GLY A 272 -22.68 -0.47 7.31
CA GLY A 272 -22.30 -1.42 8.36
C GLY A 272 -23.25 -2.59 8.54
N LYS A 273 -24.37 -2.66 7.82
CA LYS A 273 -25.32 -3.78 7.93
C LYS A 273 -24.75 -5.07 7.31
N LEU A 274 -24.74 -6.15 8.08
CA LEU A 274 -24.36 -7.50 7.67
C LEU A 274 -25.48 -8.19 6.88
N ALA A 275 -25.16 -9.32 6.24
CA ALA A 275 -26.11 -10.08 5.42
C ALA A 275 -27.31 -10.61 6.21
N ASP A 276 -27.13 -10.93 7.50
CA ASP A 276 -28.21 -11.34 8.42
C ASP A 276 -29.05 -10.16 8.95
N GLY A 277 -28.68 -8.95 8.57
CA GLY A 277 -29.34 -7.71 8.94
C GLY A 277 -28.86 -7.08 10.25
N THR A 278 -27.96 -7.72 10.98
CA THR A 278 -27.34 -7.14 12.18
C THR A 278 -26.27 -6.10 11.81
N PRO A 279 -25.97 -5.12 12.66
CA PRO A 279 -24.92 -4.15 12.37
C PRO A 279 -23.54 -4.71 12.75
N LEU A 280 -22.57 -4.55 11.85
CA LEU A 280 -21.14 -4.61 12.18
C LEU A 280 -20.73 -3.35 12.94
N PHE A 281 -21.07 -2.19 12.37
CA PHE A 281 -20.92 -0.86 12.95
C PHE A 281 -22.15 -0.01 12.58
N THR A 282 -22.31 1.14 13.21
CA THR A 282 -23.45 2.04 12.97
C THR A 282 -23.22 2.96 11.77
N ALA A 283 -24.32 3.45 11.17
CA ALA A 283 -24.27 4.49 10.13
C ALA A 283 -23.55 5.77 10.60
N LYS A 284 -23.57 6.08 11.91
CA LYS A 284 -22.80 7.18 12.48
C LYS A 284 -21.30 6.96 12.34
N SER A 285 -20.80 5.77 12.67
CA SER A 285 -19.38 5.43 12.49
C SER A 285 -18.98 5.41 11.02
N GLN A 286 -19.89 4.97 10.13
CA GLN A 286 -19.66 5.08 8.68
C GLN A 286 -19.44 6.54 8.25
N GLN A 287 -20.32 7.44 8.70
CA GLN A 287 -20.20 8.88 8.40
C GLN A 287 -18.91 9.47 8.96
N GLN A 288 -18.49 9.06 10.16
CA GLN A 288 -17.24 9.50 10.78
C GLN A 288 -16.02 9.04 9.97
N MET A 289 -15.98 7.77 9.56
CA MET A 289 -14.88 7.24 8.74
C MET A 289 -14.78 7.95 7.38
N TRP A 290 -15.92 8.34 6.79
CA TRP A 290 -16.01 8.95 5.45
C TRP A 290 -16.16 10.47 5.46
N GLN A 291 -15.98 11.11 6.61
CA GLN A 291 -15.90 12.55 6.73
C GLN A 291 -14.52 13.01 6.24
N MET A 292 -14.47 14.07 5.44
CA MET A 292 -13.19 14.67 5.06
C MET A 292 -12.54 15.33 6.28
N ILE A 293 -11.38 14.83 6.67
CA ILE A 293 -10.59 15.31 7.80
C ILE A 293 -9.39 16.13 7.31
N THR A 294 -8.78 15.70 6.20
CA THR A 294 -7.57 16.33 5.66
C THR A 294 -7.73 16.60 4.17
N PRO A 295 -7.84 17.88 3.76
CA PRO A 295 -7.89 18.24 2.35
C PRO A 295 -6.62 17.82 1.62
N GLN A 296 -6.76 17.42 0.36
CA GLN A 296 -5.64 17.10 -0.53
C GLN A 296 -5.57 18.09 -1.68
N THR A 297 -4.35 18.35 -2.15
CA THR A 297 -4.16 19.09 -3.39
C THR A 297 -4.54 18.22 -4.57
N ILE A 298 -5.27 18.78 -5.53
CA ILE A 298 -5.63 18.09 -6.78
C ILE A 298 -4.58 18.45 -7.84
N PRO A 299 -3.65 17.53 -8.18
CA PRO A 299 -2.63 17.83 -9.17
C PRO A 299 -3.25 18.05 -10.55
N ALA A 300 -2.52 18.75 -11.42
CA ALA A 300 -2.81 18.73 -12.84
C ALA A 300 -2.67 17.28 -13.37
N PRO A 301 -3.50 16.86 -14.35
CA PRO A 301 -3.36 15.55 -14.95
C PRO A 301 -1.98 15.43 -15.60
N SER A 302 -1.34 14.26 -15.49
CA SER A 302 0.01 14.05 -16.02
C SER A 302 0.03 14.14 -17.56
N VAL A 303 -1.06 13.73 -18.22
CA VAL A 303 -1.29 13.87 -19.66
C VAL A 303 -2.71 14.41 -19.92
N PRO A 304 -2.97 15.12 -21.04
CA PRO A 304 -4.29 15.68 -21.34
C PRO A 304 -5.43 14.65 -21.32
N GLU A 305 -5.15 13.42 -21.72
CA GLU A 305 -6.11 12.31 -21.75
C GLU A 305 -6.64 11.96 -20.36
N LEU A 306 -5.90 12.22 -19.29
CA LEU A 306 -6.37 12.00 -17.91
C LEU A 306 -7.19 13.15 -17.35
N ALA A 307 -7.36 14.26 -18.09
CA ALA A 307 -8.15 15.41 -17.64
C ALA A 307 -9.61 15.06 -17.25
N PRO A 308 -10.33 14.17 -17.96
CA PRO A 308 -11.70 13.81 -17.59
C PRO A 308 -11.81 13.06 -16.26
N ALA A 309 -10.71 12.48 -15.75
CA ALA A 309 -10.65 11.84 -14.43
C ALA A 309 -10.32 12.81 -13.28
N ARG A 310 -10.08 14.09 -13.59
CA ARG A 310 -9.72 15.08 -12.56
C ARG A 310 -10.91 15.37 -11.66
N ALA A 311 -10.73 15.14 -10.36
CA ALA A 311 -11.73 15.45 -9.36
C ALA A 311 -11.89 16.97 -9.15
N ASN A 312 -13.07 17.38 -8.68
CA ASN A 312 -13.36 18.74 -8.22
C ASN A 312 -12.92 18.95 -6.77
N PHE A 313 -12.97 17.90 -5.94
CA PHE A 313 -12.38 17.88 -4.60
C PHE A 313 -11.56 16.61 -4.36
N ALA A 314 -10.59 16.71 -3.46
CA ALA A 314 -9.88 15.55 -2.91
C ALA A 314 -9.57 15.77 -1.43
N GLY A 315 -9.61 14.70 -0.66
CA GLY A 315 -9.29 14.71 0.75
C GLY A 315 -9.21 13.30 1.32
N TYR A 316 -8.97 13.21 2.61
CA TYR A 316 -8.79 11.96 3.32
C TYR A 316 -9.62 11.95 4.61
N GLY A 317 -10.29 10.83 4.87
CA GLY A 317 -11.03 10.53 6.09
C GLY A 317 -10.24 9.61 7.01
N GLU A 318 -10.91 8.70 7.72
CA GLU A 318 -10.23 7.71 8.56
C GLU A 318 -9.88 6.48 7.74
N GLY A 319 -8.66 6.41 7.20
CA GLY A 319 -8.24 5.28 6.35
C GLY A 319 -8.89 5.23 4.97
N TRP A 320 -9.50 6.32 4.51
CA TRP A 320 -10.20 6.41 3.24
C TRP A 320 -9.83 7.68 2.47
N SER A 321 -9.52 7.54 1.19
CA SER A 321 -9.50 8.68 0.26
C SER A 321 -10.93 9.05 -0.13
N LEU A 322 -11.16 10.35 -0.28
CA LEU A 322 -12.45 10.95 -0.62
C LEU A 322 -12.24 11.91 -1.79
N SER A 323 -12.98 11.72 -2.87
CA SER A 323 -12.97 12.60 -4.03
C SER A 323 -14.33 12.54 -4.73
N ASP A 324 -14.45 13.17 -5.89
CA ASP A 324 -15.56 12.91 -6.81
C ASP A 324 -15.07 12.41 -8.17
N TYR A 325 -15.99 11.79 -8.90
CA TYR A 325 -15.85 11.50 -10.31
C TYR A 325 -17.21 11.72 -10.99
N ARG A 326 -17.25 12.58 -12.01
CA ARG A 326 -18.50 13.01 -12.68
C ARG A 326 -19.56 13.52 -11.68
N GLY A 327 -19.13 14.26 -10.66
CA GLY A 327 -20.00 14.82 -9.61
C GLY A 327 -20.48 13.82 -8.55
N GLN A 328 -20.13 12.53 -8.69
CA GLN A 328 -20.48 11.50 -7.72
C GLN A 328 -19.38 11.32 -6.68
N LYS A 329 -19.75 11.27 -5.40
CA LYS A 329 -18.79 11.04 -4.31
C LYS A 329 -18.15 9.67 -4.46
N LEU A 330 -16.83 9.63 -4.46
CA LEU A 330 -16.03 8.43 -4.35
C LEU A 330 -15.49 8.27 -2.93
N VAL A 331 -15.53 7.05 -2.42
CA VAL A 331 -14.80 6.61 -1.24
C VAL A 331 -13.91 5.45 -1.63
N TRP A 332 -12.60 5.60 -1.51
CA TRP A 332 -11.68 4.66 -2.12
C TRP A 332 -10.36 4.57 -1.37
N HIS A 333 -9.59 3.53 -1.66
CA HIS A 333 -8.19 3.43 -1.26
C HIS A 333 -7.45 2.55 -2.28
N THR A 334 -6.14 2.78 -2.43
CA THR A 334 -5.24 1.92 -3.22
C THR A 334 -4.29 1.14 -2.32
N GLY A 335 -3.67 0.09 -2.83
CA GLY A 335 -2.67 -0.68 -2.10
C GLY A 335 -1.45 -0.90 -2.96
N GLY A 336 -0.26 -0.73 -2.38
CA GLY A 336 1.02 -1.11 -2.98
C GLY A 336 1.74 -2.13 -2.09
N TRP A 337 2.17 -3.22 -2.70
CA TRP A 337 2.93 -4.31 -2.10
C TRP A 337 4.01 -4.75 -3.09
N PRO A 338 5.11 -5.40 -2.67
CA PRO A 338 6.07 -5.91 -3.62
C PRO A 338 5.36 -6.88 -4.56
N GLY A 339 5.39 -6.55 -5.84
CA GLY A 339 4.78 -7.34 -6.89
C GLY A 339 3.27 -7.34 -6.96
N MET A 340 2.54 -6.55 -6.17
CA MET A 340 1.07 -6.53 -6.21
C MET A 340 0.52 -5.14 -5.93
N VAL A 341 -0.49 -4.72 -6.70
CA VAL A 341 -1.24 -3.50 -6.39
C VAL A 341 -2.74 -3.75 -6.45
N SER A 342 -3.48 -2.96 -5.68
CA SER A 342 -4.93 -3.09 -5.54
C SER A 342 -5.64 -1.75 -5.45
N ARG A 343 -6.92 -1.73 -5.78
CA ARG A 343 -7.80 -0.58 -5.57
C ARG A 343 -9.21 -1.04 -5.20
N LEU A 344 -9.77 -0.43 -4.18
CA LEU A 344 -11.19 -0.49 -3.87
C LEU A 344 -11.80 0.89 -4.04
N THR A 345 -12.97 0.98 -4.67
CA THR A 345 -13.69 2.23 -4.90
C THR A 345 -15.19 2.02 -4.73
N LEU A 346 -15.81 2.85 -3.91
CA LEU A 346 -17.23 2.89 -3.62
C LEU A 346 -17.83 4.20 -4.13
N VAL A 347 -19.05 4.13 -4.66
CA VAL A 347 -19.88 5.27 -5.06
C VAL A 347 -21.19 5.18 -4.27
N PRO A 348 -21.25 5.72 -3.04
CA PRO A 348 -22.39 5.50 -2.15
C PRO A 348 -23.73 5.96 -2.73
N GLY A 349 -23.74 7.11 -3.41
CA GLY A 349 -24.94 7.65 -4.07
C GLY A 349 -25.55 6.73 -5.12
N GLU A 350 -24.72 5.86 -5.70
CA GLU A 350 -25.09 4.91 -6.76
C GLU A 350 -25.11 3.47 -6.27
N LYS A 351 -24.85 3.22 -4.97
CA LYS A 351 -24.72 1.89 -4.37
C LYS A 351 -23.81 0.97 -5.19
N LEU A 352 -22.72 1.52 -5.71
CA LEU A 352 -21.76 0.85 -6.57
C LEU A 352 -20.44 0.65 -5.83
N GLY A 353 -19.83 -0.52 -5.96
CA GLY A 353 -18.50 -0.84 -5.45
C GLY A 353 -17.70 -1.59 -6.50
N VAL A 354 -16.41 -1.29 -6.60
CA VAL A 354 -15.46 -1.95 -7.49
C VAL A 354 -14.19 -2.25 -6.71
N VAL A 355 -13.70 -3.48 -6.80
CA VAL A 355 -12.37 -3.86 -6.35
C VAL A 355 -11.59 -4.47 -7.51
N VAL A 356 -10.34 -4.05 -7.67
CA VAL A 356 -9.41 -4.60 -8.66
C VAL A 356 -8.11 -4.96 -7.94
N LEU A 357 -7.71 -6.23 -8.05
CA LEU A 357 -6.50 -6.80 -7.46
C LEU A 357 -5.59 -7.28 -8.59
N THR A 358 -4.30 -6.96 -8.52
CA THR A 358 -3.33 -7.31 -9.58
C THR A 358 -2.05 -7.86 -8.96
N ASN A 359 -1.37 -8.77 -9.66
CA ASN A 359 -0.09 -9.33 -9.24
C ASN A 359 1.11 -8.75 -10.01
N GLN A 360 1.07 -7.45 -10.29
CA GLN A 360 2.22 -6.69 -10.81
C GLN A 360 2.18 -5.24 -10.27
N GLU A 361 3.34 -4.59 -10.11
CA GLU A 361 3.49 -3.22 -9.58
C GLU A 361 3.10 -2.09 -10.56
N VAL A 362 1.86 -2.05 -11.06
CA VAL A 362 1.40 -0.99 -11.96
C VAL A 362 0.01 -0.46 -11.60
N GLY A 363 -0.01 0.73 -10.98
CA GLY A 363 -1.28 1.37 -10.61
C GLY A 363 -2.17 1.75 -11.80
N ALA A 364 -1.58 1.95 -12.98
CA ALA A 364 -2.30 2.20 -14.23
C ALA A 364 -3.34 1.11 -14.53
N ALA A 365 -3.02 -0.16 -14.24
CA ALA A 365 -3.90 -1.28 -14.54
C ALA A 365 -5.20 -1.23 -13.74
N PHE A 366 -5.11 -1.12 -12.40
CA PHE A 366 -6.33 -1.05 -11.59
C PHE A 366 -7.12 0.23 -11.86
N ASN A 367 -6.45 1.33 -12.22
CA ASN A 367 -7.12 2.59 -12.49
C ASN A 367 -7.92 2.54 -13.80
N ALA A 368 -7.32 2.01 -14.87
CA ALA A 368 -7.99 1.89 -16.16
C ALA A 368 -9.23 1.00 -16.07
N ILE A 369 -9.14 -0.12 -15.37
CA ILE A 369 -10.28 -1.02 -15.13
C ILE A 369 -11.34 -0.31 -14.28
N THR A 370 -10.94 0.32 -13.17
CA THR A 370 -11.89 0.99 -12.26
C THR A 370 -12.67 2.08 -13.00
N LEU A 371 -11.99 2.98 -13.73
CA LEU A 371 -12.67 4.06 -14.44
C LEU A 371 -13.54 3.56 -15.58
N SER A 372 -13.16 2.48 -16.26
CA SER A 372 -14.00 1.83 -17.28
C SER A 372 -15.30 1.28 -16.68
N VAL A 373 -15.23 0.68 -15.48
CA VAL A 373 -16.42 0.23 -14.74
C VAL A 373 -17.26 1.42 -14.27
N LEU A 374 -16.64 2.49 -13.77
CA LEU A 374 -17.37 3.69 -13.36
C LEU A 374 -18.09 4.33 -14.55
N ASP A 375 -17.46 4.47 -15.70
CA ASP A 375 -18.09 5.01 -16.91
C ASP A 375 -19.30 4.18 -17.36
N ALA A 376 -19.20 2.86 -17.27
CA ALA A 376 -20.26 1.94 -17.62
C ALA A 376 -21.53 2.11 -16.76
N TYR A 377 -21.39 2.49 -15.48
CA TYR A 377 -22.52 2.66 -14.56
C TYR A 377 -22.98 4.12 -14.40
N LEU A 378 -22.06 5.08 -14.47
CA LEU A 378 -22.36 6.50 -14.27
C LEU A 378 -22.78 7.20 -15.57
N GLY A 379 -22.56 6.56 -16.72
CA GLY A 379 -22.84 7.12 -18.04
C GLY A 379 -21.93 8.31 -18.38
N GLY A 380 -22.05 8.83 -19.61
CA GLY A 380 -21.21 9.88 -20.18
C GLY A 380 -20.36 9.37 -21.35
N GLU A 381 -19.45 10.19 -21.88
CA GLU A 381 -18.63 9.81 -23.03
C GLU A 381 -17.70 8.64 -22.69
N LYS A 382 -17.62 7.65 -23.60
CA LYS A 382 -16.65 6.54 -23.50
C LYS A 382 -15.25 7.13 -23.63
N HIS A 383 -14.37 6.78 -22.70
CA HIS A 383 -12.99 7.23 -22.69
C HIS A 383 -12.04 6.04 -22.69
N ASP A 384 -10.96 6.10 -23.47
CA ASP A 384 -9.95 5.03 -23.49
C ASP A 384 -8.97 5.21 -22.33
N TRP A 385 -9.38 4.73 -21.16
CA TRP A 385 -8.54 4.79 -19.96
C TRP A 385 -7.25 3.97 -20.09
N VAL A 386 -7.23 2.92 -20.91
CA VAL A 386 -6.04 2.10 -21.08
C VAL A 386 -4.95 2.89 -21.81
N ASP A 387 -5.31 3.55 -22.91
CA ASP A 387 -4.39 4.45 -23.64
C ASP A 387 -3.98 5.66 -22.78
N ALA A 388 -4.94 6.31 -22.11
CA ALA A 388 -4.67 7.48 -21.27
C ALA A 388 -3.65 7.17 -20.16
N TYR A 389 -3.80 6.03 -19.46
CA TYR A 389 -2.84 5.62 -18.45
C TYR A 389 -1.52 5.11 -19.06
N ALA A 390 -1.53 4.47 -20.23
CA ALA A 390 -0.30 4.07 -20.93
C ALA A 390 0.58 5.28 -21.27
N LYS A 391 -0.02 6.35 -21.80
CA LYS A 391 0.67 7.63 -22.04
C LYS A 391 1.18 8.27 -20.76
N GLY A 392 0.39 8.19 -19.68
CA GLY A 392 0.81 8.65 -18.35
C GLY A 392 2.05 7.92 -17.83
N VAL A 393 2.08 6.59 -17.96
CA VAL A 393 3.25 5.75 -17.59
C VAL A 393 4.46 6.10 -18.44
N ALA A 394 4.30 6.18 -19.77
CA ALA A 394 5.39 6.53 -20.69
C ALA A 394 6.00 7.90 -20.35
N LYS A 395 5.17 8.92 -20.12
CA LYS A 395 5.64 10.25 -19.71
C LYS A 395 6.37 10.24 -18.36
N GLY A 396 5.95 9.38 -17.43
CA GLY A 396 6.65 9.19 -16.15
C GLY A 396 8.05 8.61 -16.36
N GLN A 397 8.18 7.61 -17.23
CA GLN A 397 9.46 7.02 -17.63
C GLN A 397 10.36 8.06 -18.32
N ASP A 398 9.84 8.78 -19.31
CA ASP A 398 10.60 9.82 -20.03
C ASP A 398 11.16 10.88 -19.07
N LYS A 399 10.35 11.33 -18.10
CA LYS A 399 10.79 12.29 -17.09
C LYS A 399 11.92 11.72 -16.22
N ALA A 400 11.83 10.47 -15.80
CA ALA A 400 12.87 9.83 -14.99
C ALA A 400 14.17 9.65 -15.79
N ASP A 401 14.07 9.25 -17.06
CA ASP A 401 15.22 9.12 -17.96
C ASP A 401 15.89 10.48 -18.22
N GLU A 402 15.11 11.54 -18.42
CA GLU A 402 15.62 12.91 -18.52
C GLU A 402 16.31 13.38 -17.24
N ALA A 403 15.74 13.09 -16.06
CA ALA A 403 16.34 13.42 -14.78
C ALA A 403 17.68 12.70 -14.59
N TRP A 404 17.73 11.40 -14.90
CA TRP A 404 18.96 10.62 -14.86
C TRP A 404 20.01 11.11 -15.88
N ALA A 405 19.59 11.48 -17.09
CA ALA A 405 20.48 12.07 -18.09
C ALA A 405 21.09 13.40 -17.62
N LYS A 406 20.32 14.24 -16.91
CA LYS A 406 20.84 15.47 -16.28
C LYS A 406 21.91 15.17 -15.23
N HIS A 407 21.69 14.16 -14.38
CA HIS A 407 22.72 13.72 -13.44
C HIS A 407 24.00 13.27 -14.17
N GLN A 408 23.87 12.44 -15.21
CA GLN A 408 25.02 11.98 -15.99
C GLN A 408 25.77 13.10 -16.70
N ALA A 409 25.06 14.10 -17.23
CA ALA A 409 25.66 15.24 -17.92
C ALA A 409 26.40 16.18 -16.94
N ALA A 410 25.89 16.34 -15.72
CA ALA A 410 26.53 17.14 -14.67
C ALA A 410 27.68 16.40 -13.97
N ARG A 411 27.91 15.12 -14.28
CA ARG A 411 28.88 14.28 -13.57
C ARG A 411 30.33 14.66 -13.89
N ASP A 412 31.15 14.90 -12.86
CA ASP A 412 32.61 14.93 -13.01
C ASP A 412 33.18 13.50 -13.00
N LYS A 413 33.28 12.90 -14.19
CA LYS A 413 33.82 11.54 -14.40
C LYS A 413 35.31 11.42 -14.07
N GLY A 414 36.05 12.53 -14.04
CA GLY A 414 37.48 12.55 -13.74
C GLY A 414 37.76 12.64 -12.24
N SER A 415 36.75 12.99 -11.44
CA SER A 415 36.86 13.08 -9.99
C SER A 415 37.22 11.73 -9.36
N ARG A 416 37.79 11.81 -8.16
CA ARG A 416 38.14 10.65 -7.33
C ARG A 416 37.59 10.86 -5.92
N PRO A 417 37.37 9.79 -5.14
CA PRO A 417 37.09 9.91 -3.72
C PRO A 417 38.20 10.70 -3.01
N SER A 418 37.85 11.57 -2.07
CA SER A 418 38.83 12.34 -1.30
C SER A 418 39.64 11.46 -0.35
N LEU A 419 39.10 10.32 0.07
CA LEU A 419 39.77 9.32 0.90
C LEU A 419 40.09 8.04 0.12
N PRO A 420 41.09 7.25 0.53
CA PRO A 420 41.15 5.84 0.15
C PRO A 420 39.82 5.15 0.51
N LEU A 421 39.38 4.16 -0.26
CA LEU A 421 38.07 3.53 -0.04
C LEU A 421 37.88 3.00 1.40
N ALA A 422 38.94 2.45 1.99
CA ALA A 422 38.92 2.00 3.40
C ALA A 422 38.60 3.12 4.41
N GLY A 423 38.79 4.39 4.05
CA GLY A 423 38.43 5.56 4.86
C GLY A 423 36.92 5.81 4.96
N TYR A 424 36.11 5.24 4.07
CA TYR A 424 34.64 5.26 4.16
C TYR A 424 34.07 4.00 4.84
N ALA A 425 34.91 3.01 5.17
CA ALA A 425 34.47 1.79 5.83
C ALA A 425 34.33 2.03 7.34
N ALA A 426 33.08 2.13 7.81
CA ALA A 426 32.76 2.28 9.22
C ALA A 426 31.32 1.81 9.50
N THR A 427 30.96 1.77 10.78
CA THR A 427 29.56 1.77 11.19
C THR A 427 29.10 3.20 11.35
N TYR A 428 27.99 3.54 10.71
CA TYR A 428 27.31 4.81 10.85
C TYR A 428 25.94 4.61 11.48
N ARG A 429 25.48 5.56 12.27
CA ARG A 429 24.21 5.50 12.98
C ARG A 429 23.32 6.69 12.61
N ASP A 430 22.12 6.37 12.16
CA ASP A 430 21.00 7.30 12.12
C ASP A 430 20.22 7.17 13.43
N ARG A 431 19.65 8.28 13.90
CA ARG A 431 18.94 8.34 15.19
C ARG A 431 17.72 7.40 15.21
N TRP A 432 16.88 7.47 14.18
CA TRP A 432 15.60 6.76 14.17
C TRP A 432 15.75 5.39 13.53
N TYR A 433 16.49 5.26 12.42
CA TYR A 433 16.67 4.00 11.71
C TYR A 433 17.62 3.06 12.45
N GLY A 434 18.76 3.54 12.98
CA GLY A 434 19.80 2.71 13.57
C GLY A 434 21.06 2.59 12.68
N ASP A 435 21.72 1.43 12.71
CA ASP A 435 23.06 1.28 12.14
C ASP A 435 23.05 0.91 10.64
N MET A 436 23.93 1.56 9.90
CA MET A 436 24.37 1.20 8.55
C MET A 436 25.86 0.86 8.63
N VAL A 437 26.27 -0.28 8.09
CA VAL A 437 27.65 -0.75 8.09
C VAL A 437 28.20 -0.70 6.68
N ILE A 438 29.36 -0.06 6.52
CA ILE A 438 30.13 -0.06 5.28
C ILE A 438 31.44 -0.80 5.53
N ARG A 439 31.75 -1.79 4.69
CA ARG A 439 32.97 -2.58 4.78
C ARG A 439 33.75 -2.52 3.47
N ALA A 440 35.07 -2.52 3.57
CA ALA A 440 35.94 -2.75 2.43
C ALA A 440 35.94 -4.25 2.07
N GLU A 441 35.66 -4.56 0.81
CA GLU A 441 35.74 -5.91 0.25
C GLU A 441 36.67 -5.87 -0.97
N GLY A 442 37.95 -6.18 -0.74
CA GLY A 442 38.97 -6.07 -1.77
C GLY A 442 39.17 -4.62 -2.22
N LYS A 443 38.75 -4.31 -3.46
CA LYS A 443 38.83 -2.97 -4.05
C LYS A 443 37.49 -2.22 -4.03
N ASP A 444 36.45 -2.83 -3.47
CA ASP A 444 35.09 -2.28 -3.45
C ASP A 444 34.64 -2.00 -2.01
N LEU A 445 33.51 -1.28 -1.90
CA LEU A 445 32.83 -1.06 -0.64
C LEU A 445 31.46 -1.74 -0.67
N ARG A 446 31.11 -2.42 0.43
CA ARG A 446 29.81 -3.05 0.62
C ARG A 446 29.05 -2.33 1.72
N LEU A 447 27.84 -1.90 1.40
CA LEU A 447 26.92 -1.25 2.32
C LEU A 447 25.86 -2.25 2.78
N ARG A 448 25.53 -2.22 4.08
CA ARG A 448 24.41 -2.97 4.65
C ARG A 448 23.71 -2.18 5.73
N PHE A 449 22.40 -2.11 5.63
CA PHE A 449 21.50 -1.65 6.68
C PHE A 449 21.35 -2.78 7.74
N ALA A 450 21.65 -2.50 9.01
CA ALA A 450 21.83 -3.56 10.02
C ALA A 450 20.54 -4.33 10.33
N ARG A 451 19.37 -3.70 10.15
CA ARG A 451 18.06 -4.24 10.52
C ARG A 451 17.19 -4.61 9.32
N THR A 452 17.70 -4.44 8.10
CA THR A 452 16.96 -4.70 6.86
C THR A 452 17.83 -5.52 5.90
N ALA A 453 17.52 -6.81 5.74
CA ALA A 453 18.37 -7.74 5.01
C ALA A 453 18.46 -7.41 3.51
N GLN A 454 17.35 -6.98 2.89
CA GLN A 454 17.30 -6.63 1.46
C GLN A 454 18.11 -5.36 1.12
N LEU A 455 18.34 -4.48 2.09
CA LEU A 455 19.14 -3.27 1.92
C LEU A 455 20.63 -3.58 2.14
N SER A 456 21.15 -4.45 1.27
CA SER A 456 22.58 -4.73 1.12
C SER A 456 22.97 -4.58 -0.36
N GLY A 457 24.11 -3.95 -0.60
CA GLY A 457 24.57 -3.66 -1.96
C GLY A 457 26.02 -3.19 -2.02
N HIS A 458 26.54 -3.10 -3.24
CA HIS A 458 27.87 -2.57 -3.49
C HIS A 458 27.81 -1.06 -3.74
N LEU A 459 28.86 -0.34 -3.33
CA LEU A 459 29.01 1.08 -3.63
C LEU A 459 29.85 1.26 -4.90
N GLU A 460 29.22 1.83 -5.91
CA GLU A 460 29.85 2.27 -7.15
C GLU A 460 30.26 3.75 -6.99
N HIS A 461 31.52 4.09 -7.27
CA HIS A 461 31.93 5.51 -7.22
C HIS A 461 31.18 6.32 -8.28
N TRP A 462 30.53 7.40 -7.84
CA TRP A 462 29.84 8.33 -8.73
C TRP A 462 30.73 9.53 -9.04
N GLN A 463 30.96 10.39 -8.06
CA GLN A 463 31.88 11.53 -8.21
C GLN A 463 32.26 12.08 -6.85
N HIS A 464 33.47 12.63 -6.72
CA HIS A 464 34.00 13.16 -5.45
C HIS A 464 33.72 12.15 -4.31
N ASP A 465 33.13 12.60 -3.21
CA ASP A 465 32.73 11.79 -2.06
C ASP A 465 31.29 11.25 -2.16
N THR A 466 30.76 11.10 -3.37
CA THR A 466 29.45 10.48 -3.65
C THR A 466 29.61 9.14 -4.35
N PHE A 467 28.85 8.16 -3.88
CA PHE A 467 28.73 6.82 -4.43
C PHE A 467 27.27 6.55 -4.81
N ILE A 468 27.03 5.48 -5.56
CA ILE A 468 25.70 4.90 -5.74
C ILE A 468 25.72 3.53 -5.07
N VAL A 469 24.78 3.29 -4.16
CA VAL A 469 24.52 1.91 -3.70
C VAL A 469 23.67 1.20 -4.74
N ARG A 470 24.21 0.09 -5.23
CA ARG A 470 23.53 -0.87 -6.10
C ARG A 470 23.10 -2.05 -5.25
N TRP A 471 21.81 -2.13 -4.95
CA TRP A 471 21.26 -3.20 -4.14
C TRP A 471 21.42 -4.56 -4.82
N ASP A 472 21.65 -5.61 -4.05
CA ASP A 472 21.71 -6.98 -4.58
C ASP A 472 20.32 -7.45 -5.03
N ASP A 473 19.29 -7.08 -4.28
CA ASP A 473 17.90 -7.29 -4.68
C ASP A 473 17.46 -6.22 -5.68
N ARG A 474 17.53 -6.57 -6.96
CA ARG A 474 17.18 -5.68 -8.07
C ARG A 474 15.66 -5.41 -8.17
N SER A 475 14.81 -6.08 -7.37
CA SER A 475 13.36 -5.81 -7.37
C SER A 475 13.01 -4.54 -6.61
N LEU A 476 13.88 -4.08 -5.71
CA LEU A 476 13.65 -2.89 -4.90
C LEU A 476 13.52 -1.63 -5.74
N ASN A 477 14.17 -1.59 -6.92
CA ASN A 477 14.11 -0.43 -7.83
C ASN A 477 14.46 0.90 -7.12
N ALA A 478 15.39 0.83 -6.16
CA ALA A 478 15.63 1.86 -5.17
C ALA A 478 17.11 2.24 -5.02
N ASP A 479 17.93 2.02 -6.05
CA ASP A 479 19.33 2.48 -6.02
C ASP A 479 19.41 3.95 -5.57
N ALA A 480 20.40 4.26 -4.76
CA ALA A 480 20.48 5.55 -4.09
C ALA A 480 21.89 6.13 -4.17
N PHE A 481 21.96 7.45 -4.32
CA PHE A 481 23.19 8.19 -4.02
C PHE A 481 23.50 8.05 -2.53
N VAL A 482 24.78 7.87 -2.22
CA VAL A 482 25.35 7.85 -0.87
C VAL A 482 26.42 8.93 -0.83
N ASN A 483 26.13 10.05 -0.16
CA ASN A 483 26.99 11.22 -0.14
C ASN A 483 27.67 11.36 1.23
N PHE A 484 29.00 11.37 1.23
CA PHE A 484 29.82 11.54 2.43
C PHE A 484 30.29 12.99 2.54
N SER A 485 30.10 13.59 3.72
CA SER A 485 30.68 14.90 4.05
C SER A 485 31.86 14.72 4.99
N LEU A 486 32.98 15.39 4.71
CA LEU A 486 34.18 15.36 5.55
C LEU A 486 34.23 16.56 6.51
N ASP A 487 34.88 16.39 7.65
CA ASP A 487 35.26 17.48 8.56
C ASP A 487 36.59 18.16 8.12
N PRO A 488 37.01 19.27 8.74
CA PRO A 488 38.26 19.96 8.39
C PRO A 488 39.52 19.11 8.51
N ASP A 489 39.46 18.01 9.27
CA ASP A 489 40.58 17.08 9.48
C ASP A 489 40.52 15.88 8.52
N GLY A 490 39.57 15.87 7.58
CA GLY A 490 39.42 14.85 6.55
C GLY A 490 38.72 13.57 7.02
N LYS A 491 38.04 13.57 8.18
CA LYS A 491 37.25 12.41 8.64
C LYS A 491 35.82 12.54 8.17
N VAL A 492 35.16 11.41 7.91
CA VAL A 492 33.72 11.42 7.60
C VAL A 492 32.95 11.99 8.78
N ARG A 493 32.16 13.05 8.54
CA ARG A 493 31.27 13.70 9.50
C ARG A 493 29.88 13.12 9.46
N GLU A 494 29.31 13.01 8.25
CA GLU A 494 27.97 12.51 8.04
C GLU A 494 27.82 11.84 6.67
N VAL A 495 26.79 10.99 6.55
CA VAL A 495 26.38 10.34 5.31
C VAL A 495 24.90 10.62 5.07
N ARG A 496 24.56 11.05 3.86
CA ARG A 496 23.18 11.26 3.40
C ARG A 496 22.88 10.39 2.20
N MET A 497 21.61 10.06 2.04
CA MET A 497 21.16 9.23 0.92
C MET A 497 19.97 9.85 0.22
N GLN A 498 19.82 9.55 -1.07
CA GLN A 498 18.64 9.92 -1.87
C GLN A 498 18.51 8.96 -3.05
N PRO A 499 17.29 8.58 -3.47
CA PRO A 499 17.10 7.75 -4.67
C PRO A 499 17.77 8.36 -5.92
N ILE A 500 18.23 7.52 -6.84
CA ILE A 500 18.76 7.98 -8.13
C ILE A 500 17.67 8.20 -9.19
N SER A 501 16.47 7.67 -8.96
CA SER A 501 15.36 7.67 -9.91
C SER A 501 14.11 8.27 -9.28
N ASP A 502 13.40 9.11 -10.03
CA ASP A 502 12.07 9.63 -9.69
C ASP A 502 10.99 8.52 -9.64
N LEU A 503 11.29 7.31 -10.14
CA LEU A 503 10.39 6.15 -10.11
C LEU A 503 10.53 5.31 -8.85
N THR A 504 11.54 5.56 -8.02
CA THR A 504 11.71 4.83 -6.76
C THR A 504 10.52 5.11 -5.85
N ASP A 505 9.99 4.03 -5.25
CA ASP A 505 8.85 4.13 -4.34
C ASP A 505 9.16 5.04 -3.14
N PHE A 506 8.19 5.86 -2.75
CA PHE A 506 8.38 6.88 -1.71
C PHE A 506 8.67 6.28 -0.32
N SER A 507 8.33 5.01 -0.09
CA SER A 507 8.65 4.29 1.15
C SER A 507 10.15 4.03 1.32
N PHE A 508 10.96 4.21 0.27
CA PHE A 508 12.41 4.33 0.40
C PHE A 508 12.79 5.76 0.76
N ASP A 509 12.44 6.17 1.99
CA ASP A 509 12.59 7.53 2.52
C ASP A 509 14.04 7.89 2.88
N PHE A 510 15.01 7.49 2.05
CA PHE A 510 16.45 7.68 2.28
C PHE A 510 16.85 9.13 2.58
N GLN A 511 16.13 10.10 2.01
CA GLN A 511 16.32 11.53 2.22
C GLN A 511 16.06 12.00 3.67
N ASP A 512 15.41 11.17 4.49
CA ASP A 512 15.11 11.45 5.90
C ASP A 512 16.18 10.86 6.85
N LEU A 513 17.17 10.13 6.31
CA LEU A 513 18.30 9.59 7.06
C LEU A 513 19.41 10.62 7.25
N LEU A 514 20.00 10.61 8.44
CA LEU A 514 21.23 11.31 8.78
C LEU A 514 22.15 10.38 9.55
N PHE A 515 23.06 9.74 8.83
CA PHE A 515 24.04 8.83 9.40
C PHE A 515 25.27 9.58 9.88
N THR A 516 25.71 9.31 11.11
CA THR A 516 26.97 9.81 11.69
C THR A 516 27.88 8.65 12.10
N PRO A 517 29.21 8.73 11.99
CA PRO A 517 30.09 7.64 12.39
C PRO A 517 29.89 7.28 13.87
N VAL A 518 29.82 5.98 14.15
CA VAL A 518 29.83 5.47 15.53
C VAL A 518 31.25 5.57 16.07
N LYS A 519 31.40 6.17 17.25
CA LYS A 519 32.68 6.34 17.94
C LYS A 519 33.21 5.04 18.53
#